data_AF-R9P4N3-F1
#
_entry.id   AF-R9P4N3-F1
#
_cell.length_a   1.000
_cell.length_b   1.000
_cell.length_c   1.000
_cell.angle_alpha   90.00
_cell.angle_beta   90.00
_cell.angle_gamma   90.00
#
_symmetry.space_group_name_H-M   'P 1'
#
loop_
_entity.id
_entity.type
_entity.pdbx_description
1 polymer ?
#
loop_
_entity_poly.entity_id
_entity_poly.type
_entity_poly.pdbx_seq_one_letter_code
_entity_poly.pdbx_strand_id
1 'polypeptide(L)'
;MDDEGDLRYAVHVCKSRDLETILNLKRQVQDLHEDEADLKHELRATQRQVRGKQKEIDSLKRRLAAKEHESAREKAWLTIVTRFRNAWQDRHLRETAQYHALFTELKQKWKQTDQLEDLMKQIDTEVFEVTYRTEFQDPLFPKDGVGVVSGVYEFDELKSERDARVDLIMEAEGASEQEGSADESADQLLFARTLTDIKASTPLSRIGATSSYSTLISSKHQVVLSGRRPRLLSPIVPSPPHEHVFRIHTMSDPWDCLYRGMLPFHQHFRHATAQISTLLLQLSPTSPPKPKLQILTNLLYLCSSLCSSLETHHAIEERFIFPTLAKKLPQFAHSSQHTKEHAQMHSALENLEHYIAQVSKDLRSGKIKKAEELDQVFDYAKMTKLVEELKSVLLPHLEAEEASLRAPVVKAAGFELGEIKNLIR
;
A
#
# COMPACT_ATOMS: atom_id res chain seq x y z
N MET A 1 -22.91 -42.38 -120.91
CA MET A 1 -21.68 -41.74 -120.39
C MET A 1 -22.16 -40.82 -119.31
N ASP A 2 -21.88 -41.25 -118.08
CA ASP A 2 -22.83 -41.19 -116.98
C ASP A 2 -22.61 -39.91 -116.16
N ASP A 3 -22.95 -38.76 -116.76
CA ASP A 3 -22.83 -37.44 -116.10
C ASP A 3 -23.77 -37.27 -114.89
N GLU A 4 -24.78 -38.13 -114.74
CA GLU A 4 -25.67 -38.11 -113.57
C GLU A 4 -25.02 -38.75 -112.33
N GLY A 5 -24.00 -39.61 -112.53
CA GLY A 5 -23.22 -40.20 -111.45
C GLY A 5 -22.28 -39.19 -110.78
N ASP A 6 -21.70 -38.29 -111.57
CA ASP A 6 -20.66 -37.36 -111.11
C ASP A 6 -21.25 -36.18 -110.30
N LEU A 7 -22.43 -35.69 -110.68
CA LEU A 7 -23.16 -34.68 -109.90
C LEU A 7 -23.70 -35.22 -108.57
N ARG A 8 -24.18 -36.47 -108.53
CA ARG A 8 -24.60 -37.11 -107.27
C ARG A 8 -23.40 -37.37 -106.35
N TYR A 9 -22.25 -37.75 -106.91
CA TYR A 9 -21.02 -37.94 -106.14
C TYR A 9 -20.51 -36.59 -105.59
N ALA A 10 -20.46 -35.52 -106.39
CA ALA A 10 -20.04 -34.20 -105.95
C ALA A 10 -20.93 -33.60 -104.85
N VAL A 11 -22.27 -33.74 -104.94
CA VAL A 11 -23.21 -33.30 -103.90
C VAL A 11 -23.05 -34.12 -102.62
N HIS A 12 -22.78 -35.42 -102.73
CA HIS A 12 -22.57 -36.29 -101.56
C HIS A 12 -21.22 -36.01 -100.88
N VAL A 13 -20.17 -35.69 -101.65
CA VAL A 13 -18.84 -35.32 -101.14
C VAL A 13 -18.86 -33.94 -100.47
N CYS A 14 -19.56 -32.95 -101.04
CA CYS A 14 -19.75 -31.65 -100.38
C CYS A 14 -20.53 -31.77 -99.06
N LYS A 15 -21.65 -32.51 -99.05
CA LYS A 15 -22.42 -32.75 -97.82
C LYS A 15 -21.61 -33.53 -96.77
N SER A 16 -20.72 -34.43 -97.19
CA SER A 16 -19.85 -35.19 -96.28
C SER A 16 -18.77 -34.31 -95.64
N ARG A 17 -18.17 -33.39 -96.41
CA ARG A 17 -17.18 -32.42 -95.88
C ARG A 17 -17.80 -31.42 -94.91
N ASP A 18 -19.02 -30.97 -95.18
CA ASP A 18 -19.76 -30.08 -94.28
C ASP A 18 -20.11 -30.79 -92.96
N LEU A 19 -20.50 -32.07 -93.02
CA LEU A 19 -20.79 -32.86 -91.81
C LEU A 19 -19.54 -33.09 -90.94
N GLU A 20 -18.40 -33.40 -91.54
CA GLU A 20 -17.14 -33.59 -90.82
C GLU A 20 -16.68 -32.28 -90.14
N THR A 21 -16.82 -31.15 -90.84
CA THR A 21 -16.53 -29.83 -90.27
C THR A 21 -17.44 -29.51 -89.08
N ILE A 22 -18.74 -29.81 -89.18
CA ILE A 22 -19.70 -29.63 -88.08
C ILE A 22 -19.37 -30.53 -86.88
N LEU A 23 -19.00 -31.79 -87.11
CA LEU A 23 -18.61 -32.70 -86.03
C LEU A 23 -17.30 -32.27 -85.34
N ASN A 24 -16.33 -31.77 -86.10
CA ASN A 24 -15.09 -31.22 -85.54
C ASN A 24 -15.35 -29.95 -84.72
N LEU A 25 -16.18 -29.03 -85.20
CA LEU A 25 -16.59 -27.84 -84.44
C LEU A 25 -17.36 -28.23 -83.17
N LYS A 26 -18.24 -29.23 -83.24
CA LYS A 26 -18.96 -29.72 -82.06
C LYS A 26 -18.00 -30.30 -81.02
N ARG A 27 -16.96 -31.02 -81.45
CA ARG A 27 -15.92 -31.55 -80.55
C ARG A 27 -15.13 -30.40 -79.92
N GLN A 28 -14.68 -29.42 -80.69
CA GLN A 28 -13.99 -28.24 -80.17
C GLN A 28 -14.83 -27.46 -79.16
N VAL A 29 -16.14 -27.29 -79.42
CA VAL A 29 -17.06 -26.64 -78.47
C VAL A 29 -17.23 -27.47 -77.20
N GLN A 30 -17.21 -28.80 -77.29
CA GLN A 30 -17.26 -29.67 -76.12
C GLN A 30 -15.97 -29.55 -75.30
N ASP A 31 -14.81 -29.63 -75.95
CA ASP A 31 -13.50 -29.48 -75.31
C ASP A 31 -13.39 -28.11 -74.59
N LEU A 32 -13.86 -27.03 -75.22
CA LEU A 32 -13.89 -25.69 -74.60
C LEU A 32 -14.83 -25.60 -73.38
N HIS A 33 -15.95 -26.33 -73.36
CA HIS A 33 -16.83 -26.37 -72.19
C HIS A 33 -16.21 -27.17 -71.03
N GLU A 34 -15.45 -28.22 -71.34
CA GLU A 34 -14.70 -28.99 -70.34
C GLU A 34 -13.58 -28.13 -69.74
N ASP A 35 -12.81 -27.40 -70.57
CA ASP A 35 -11.81 -26.43 -70.11
C ASP A 35 -12.43 -25.30 -69.26
N GLU A 36 -13.61 -24.78 -69.65
CA GLU A 36 -14.32 -23.76 -68.85
C GLU A 36 -14.76 -24.32 -67.48
N ALA A 37 -15.18 -25.58 -67.43
CA ALA A 37 -15.57 -26.24 -66.18
C ALA A 37 -14.37 -26.42 -65.24
N ASP A 38 -13.22 -26.82 -65.77
CA ASP A 38 -11.97 -26.98 -65.02
C ASP A 38 -11.46 -25.64 -64.49
N LEU A 39 -11.46 -24.59 -65.32
CA LEU A 39 -11.10 -23.24 -64.89
C LEU A 39 -12.05 -22.70 -63.80
N LYS A 40 -13.36 -22.97 -63.90
CA LYS A 40 -14.32 -22.62 -62.84
C LYS A 40 -14.05 -23.41 -61.55
N HIS A 41 -13.66 -24.68 -61.65
CA HIS A 41 -13.31 -25.48 -60.49
C HIS A 41 -12.03 -24.97 -59.81
N GLU A 42 -11.00 -24.65 -60.59
CA GLU A 42 -9.75 -24.06 -60.08
C GLU A 42 -9.99 -22.69 -59.46
N LEU A 43 -10.79 -21.82 -60.08
CA LEU A 43 -11.17 -20.52 -59.53
C LEU A 43 -11.88 -20.68 -58.17
N ARG A 44 -12.80 -21.65 -58.04
CA ARG A 44 -13.48 -21.95 -56.76
C ARG A 44 -12.50 -22.51 -55.72
N ALA A 45 -11.50 -23.30 -56.12
CA ALA A 45 -10.46 -23.79 -55.22
C ALA A 45 -9.61 -22.62 -54.69
N THR A 46 -9.15 -21.74 -55.57
CA THR A 46 -8.39 -20.53 -55.22
C THR A 46 -9.21 -19.59 -54.33
N GLN A 47 -10.49 -19.37 -54.62
CA GLN A 47 -11.37 -18.57 -53.76
C GLN A 47 -11.52 -19.16 -52.35
N ARG A 48 -11.59 -20.50 -52.22
CA ARG A 48 -11.62 -21.17 -50.91
C ARG A 48 -10.30 -20.96 -50.15
N GLN A 49 -9.17 -21.05 -50.83
CA GLN A 49 -7.86 -20.82 -50.23
C GLN A 49 -7.70 -19.36 -49.75
N VAL A 50 -8.11 -18.38 -50.56
CA VAL A 50 -8.11 -16.96 -50.19
C VAL A 50 -9.00 -16.71 -48.98
N ARG A 51 -10.21 -17.28 -48.94
CA ARG A 51 -11.09 -17.18 -47.77
C ARG A 51 -10.47 -17.81 -46.51
N GLY A 52 -9.77 -18.94 -46.65
CA GLY A 52 -9.03 -19.57 -45.57
C GLY A 52 -7.93 -18.65 -45.01
N LYS A 53 -7.13 -18.06 -45.90
CA LYS A 53 -6.07 -17.11 -45.54
C LYS A 53 -6.63 -15.83 -44.90
N GLN A 54 -7.76 -15.33 -45.36
CA GLN A 54 -8.42 -14.17 -44.75
C GLN A 54 -8.82 -14.44 -43.29
N LYS A 55 -9.38 -15.63 -43.00
CA LYS A 55 -9.72 -16.03 -41.62
C LYS A 55 -8.48 -16.14 -40.72
N GLU A 56 -7.37 -16.62 -41.27
CA GLU A 56 -6.08 -16.69 -40.56
C GLU A 56 -5.57 -15.29 -40.20
N ILE A 57 -5.61 -14.35 -41.16
CA ILE A 57 -5.26 -12.93 -40.95
C ILE A 57 -6.14 -12.30 -39.87
N ASP A 58 -7.45 -12.52 -39.92
CA ASP A 58 -8.38 -11.95 -38.93
C ASP A 58 -8.14 -12.52 -37.52
N SER A 59 -7.76 -13.80 -37.42
CA SER A 59 -7.38 -14.41 -36.15
C SER A 59 -6.09 -13.80 -35.59
N LEU A 60 -5.08 -13.59 -36.43
CA LEU A 60 -3.83 -12.93 -36.03
C LEU A 60 -4.05 -11.48 -35.59
N LYS A 61 -4.91 -10.72 -36.30
CA LYS A 61 -5.30 -9.36 -35.89
C LYS A 61 -5.95 -9.33 -34.50
N ARG A 62 -6.84 -10.28 -34.19
CA ARG A 62 -7.45 -10.40 -32.85
C ARG A 62 -6.41 -10.70 -31.77
N ARG A 63 -5.45 -11.60 -32.05
CA ARG A 63 -4.37 -11.92 -31.11
C ARG A 63 -3.43 -10.73 -30.88
N LEU A 64 -3.14 -9.95 -31.92
CA LEU A 64 -2.34 -8.74 -31.81
C LEU A 64 -3.05 -7.68 -30.97
N ALA A 65 -4.34 -7.42 -31.24
CA ALA A 65 -5.14 -6.49 -30.45
C ALA A 65 -5.24 -6.90 -28.97
N ALA A 66 -5.35 -8.20 -28.69
CA ALA A 66 -5.32 -8.72 -27.32
C ALA A 66 -3.97 -8.43 -26.62
N LYS A 67 -2.85 -8.62 -27.31
CA LYS A 67 -1.51 -8.29 -26.79
C LYS A 67 -1.30 -6.79 -26.58
N GLU A 68 -1.80 -5.95 -27.49
CA GLU A 68 -1.75 -4.49 -27.33
C GLU A 68 -2.58 -4.03 -26.11
N HIS A 69 -3.76 -4.63 -25.90
CA HIS A 69 -4.58 -4.35 -24.73
C HIS A 69 -3.91 -4.83 -23.43
N GLU A 70 -3.26 -6.00 -23.43
CA GLU A 70 -2.47 -6.49 -22.30
C GLU A 70 -1.29 -5.56 -21.98
N SER A 71 -0.54 -5.14 -23.00
CA SER A 71 0.56 -4.16 -22.85
C SER A 71 0.06 -2.80 -22.34
N ALA A 72 -1.10 -2.34 -22.82
CA ALA A 72 -1.72 -1.10 -22.32
C ALA A 72 -2.12 -1.21 -20.85
N ARG A 73 -2.67 -2.35 -20.42
CA ARG A 73 -2.98 -2.64 -19.01
C ARG A 73 -1.71 -2.64 -18.15
N GLU A 74 -0.63 -3.25 -18.63
CA GLU A 74 0.66 -3.27 -17.92
C GLU A 74 1.26 -1.86 -17.77
N LYS A 75 1.24 -1.04 -18.83
CA LYS A 75 1.68 0.37 -18.75
C LYS A 75 0.83 1.21 -17.80
N ALA A 76 -0.49 1.02 -17.83
CA ALA A 76 -1.40 1.69 -16.89
C ALA A 76 -1.11 1.29 -15.44
N TRP A 77 -0.87 0.00 -15.20
CA TRP A 77 -0.53 -0.52 -13.88
C TRP A 77 0.80 0.05 -13.37
N LEU A 78 1.86 0.04 -14.19
CA LEU A 78 3.16 0.65 -13.85
C LEU A 78 3.02 2.15 -13.51
N THR A 79 2.14 2.85 -14.21
CA THR A 79 1.85 4.27 -13.93
C THR A 79 1.20 4.44 -12.55
N ILE A 80 0.24 3.57 -12.20
CA ILE A 80 -0.43 3.58 -10.89
C ILE A 80 0.57 3.27 -9.77
N VAL A 81 1.36 2.21 -9.92
CA VAL A 81 2.39 1.80 -8.95
C VAL A 81 3.41 2.92 -8.75
N THR A 82 3.85 3.56 -9.84
CA THR A 82 4.78 4.70 -9.75
C THR A 82 4.17 5.88 -9.00
N ARG A 83 2.90 6.25 -9.30
CA ARG A 83 2.20 7.33 -8.58
C ARG A 83 2.02 7.01 -7.11
N PHE A 84 1.65 5.78 -6.80
CA PHE A 84 1.47 5.32 -5.43
C PHE A 84 2.79 5.34 -4.65
N ARG A 85 3.89 4.82 -5.24
CA ARG A 85 5.24 4.91 -4.68
C ARG A 85 5.65 6.35 -4.41
N ASN A 86 5.44 7.25 -5.38
CA ASN A 86 5.80 8.66 -5.23
C ASN A 86 4.95 9.34 -4.14
N ALA A 87 3.65 9.07 -4.09
CA ALA A 87 2.75 9.64 -3.07
C ALA A 87 3.11 9.12 -1.65
N TRP A 88 3.49 7.84 -1.56
CA TRP A 88 3.97 7.23 -0.32
C TRP A 88 5.29 7.86 0.13
N GLN A 89 6.28 8.00 -0.77
CA GLN A 89 7.54 8.66 -0.47
C GLN A 89 7.34 10.11 -0.01
N ASP A 90 6.49 10.87 -0.71
CA ASP A 90 6.16 12.25 -0.39
C ASP A 90 5.45 12.39 0.97
N ARG A 91 4.54 11.47 1.30
CA ARG A 91 3.94 11.40 2.64
C ARG A 91 4.97 11.09 3.71
N HIS A 92 5.84 10.11 3.47
CA HIS A 92 6.88 9.73 4.42
C HIS A 92 7.86 10.90 4.68
N LEU A 93 8.26 11.62 3.62
CA LEU A 93 9.09 12.82 3.71
C LEU A 93 8.39 13.94 4.51
N ARG A 94 7.08 14.13 4.36
CA ARG A 94 6.32 15.09 5.17
C ARG A 94 6.26 14.70 6.64
N GLU A 95 6.00 13.43 6.92
CA GLU A 95 5.93 12.93 8.30
C GLU A 95 7.30 13.05 8.99
N THR A 96 8.40 12.67 8.32
CA THR A 96 9.75 12.84 8.88
C THR A 96 10.13 14.31 9.07
N ALA A 97 9.74 15.20 8.15
CA ALA A 97 9.93 16.64 8.31
C ALA A 97 9.15 17.20 9.51
N GLN A 98 7.92 16.75 9.74
CA GLN A 98 7.12 17.12 10.92
C GLN A 98 7.77 16.63 12.23
N TYR A 99 8.24 15.38 12.27
CA TYR A 99 8.96 14.87 13.45
C TYR A 99 10.26 15.62 13.71
N HIS A 100 11.03 15.96 12.67
CA HIS A 100 12.24 16.76 12.81
C HIS A 100 11.94 18.17 13.34
N ALA A 101 10.86 18.80 12.87
CA ALA A 101 10.42 20.11 13.38
C ALA A 101 10.03 20.03 14.87
N LEU A 102 9.22 19.04 15.26
CA LEU A 102 8.84 18.81 16.67
C LEU A 102 10.04 18.50 17.55
N PHE A 103 10.99 17.69 17.05
CA PHE A 103 12.21 17.37 17.77
C PHE A 103 13.10 18.62 17.95
N THR A 104 13.20 19.47 16.93
CA THR A 104 13.92 20.75 17.01
C THR A 104 13.27 21.69 18.03
N GLU A 105 11.93 21.78 18.04
CA GLU A 105 11.18 22.56 19.03
C GLU A 105 11.39 22.03 20.45
N LEU A 106 11.33 20.71 20.65
CA LEU A 106 11.62 20.06 21.94
C LEU A 106 13.05 20.33 22.41
N LYS A 107 14.04 20.23 21.51
CA LYS A 107 15.45 20.55 21.82
C LYS A 107 15.63 22.02 22.22
N GLN A 108 14.89 22.94 21.59
CA GLN A 108 14.92 24.36 21.96
C GLN A 108 14.27 24.62 23.32
N LYS A 109 13.12 23.99 23.61
CA LYS A 109 12.46 24.07 24.92
C LYS A 109 13.32 23.48 26.04
N TRP A 110 14.01 22.37 25.76
CA TRP A 110 14.90 21.73 26.73
C TRP A 110 16.07 22.65 27.12
N LYS A 111 16.70 23.34 26.15
CA LYS A 111 17.72 24.37 26.43
C LYS A 111 17.20 25.52 27.29
N GLN A 112 15.92 25.89 27.18
CA GLN A 112 15.32 26.94 28.00
C GLN A 112 15.09 26.48 29.45
N THR A 113 14.76 25.20 29.67
CA THR A 113 14.65 24.63 31.02
C THR A 113 15.99 24.51 31.73
N ASP A 114 17.07 24.20 31.02
CA ASP A 114 18.42 24.17 31.62
C ASP A 114 18.85 25.58 32.08
N GLN A 115 18.52 26.61 31.30
CA GLN A 115 18.73 28.01 31.69
C GLN A 115 17.92 28.40 32.94
N LEU A 116 16.73 27.83 33.11
CA LEU A 116 15.89 28.01 34.30
C LEU A 116 16.50 27.33 35.54
N GLU A 117 17.09 26.16 35.37
CA GLU A 117 17.75 25.44 36.46
C GLU A 117 19.03 26.16 36.92
N ASP A 118 19.80 26.74 36.00
CA ASP A 118 20.95 27.59 36.32
C ASP A 118 20.53 28.89 37.01
N LEU A 119 19.41 29.50 36.60
CA LEU A 119 18.80 30.65 37.28
C LEU A 119 18.32 30.29 38.69
N MET A 120 17.72 29.12 38.89
CA MET A 120 17.31 28.64 40.21
C MET A 120 18.51 28.39 41.13
N LYS A 121 19.61 27.85 40.61
CA LYS A 121 20.88 27.68 41.36
C LYS A 121 21.50 29.02 41.74
N GLN A 122 21.42 30.03 40.86
CA GLN A 122 21.84 31.39 41.21
C GLN A 122 21.00 31.99 42.33
N ILE A 123 19.66 31.83 42.25
CA ILE A 123 18.74 32.32 43.27
C ILE A 123 18.99 31.62 44.62
N ASP A 124 19.19 30.31 44.65
CA ASP A 124 19.48 29.56 45.88
C ASP A 124 20.82 29.98 46.51
N THR A 125 21.83 30.30 45.68
CA THR A 125 23.14 30.76 46.18
C THR A 125 23.03 32.16 46.81
N GLU A 126 22.26 33.07 46.21
CA GLU A 126 22.03 34.41 46.78
C GLU A 126 21.16 34.36 48.05
N VAL A 127 20.15 33.48 48.11
CA VAL A 127 19.31 33.29 49.31
C VAL A 127 20.10 32.67 50.46
N PHE A 128 21.05 31.78 50.16
CA PHE A 128 21.91 31.15 51.16
C PHE A 128 22.91 32.14 51.79
N GLU A 129 23.47 33.08 51.02
CA GLU A 129 24.36 34.12 51.57
C GLU A 129 23.64 35.17 52.43
N VAL A 130 22.38 35.53 52.09
CA VAL A 130 21.60 36.51 52.86
C VAL A 130 21.15 35.95 54.22
N THR A 131 20.88 34.65 54.29
CA THR A 131 20.39 34.00 55.52
C THR A 131 21.51 33.74 56.54
N TYR A 132 22.75 33.51 56.09
CA TYR A 132 23.88 33.25 57.00
C TYR A 132 24.53 34.50 57.62
N ARG A 133 24.10 35.71 57.23
CA ARG A 133 24.66 36.97 57.76
C ARG A 133 23.87 37.59 58.92
N THR A 134 22.71 37.04 59.27
CA THR A 134 21.77 37.71 60.20
C THR A 134 21.60 37.05 61.57
N GLU A 135 22.14 35.86 61.83
CA GLU A 135 21.95 35.19 63.13
C GLU A 135 23.22 34.52 63.64
N PHE A 136 24.14 35.28 64.24
CA PHE A 136 25.07 34.75 65.24
C PHE A 136 25.59 35.88 66.13
N GLN A 137 24.81 36.28 67.13
CA GLN A 137 25.34 36.89 68.35
C GLN A 137 24.46 36.54 69.56
N ASP A 138 25.06 35.66 70.37
CA ASP A 138 24.97 35.57 71.84
C ASP A 138 23.90 34.72 72.55
N PRO A 139 24.26 34.19 73.74
CA PRO A 139 24.06 32.78 74.09
C PRO A 139 23.21 32.66 75.35
N LEU A 140 22.80 31.45 75.71
CA LEU A 140 22.58 30.95 77.09
C LEU A 140 21.75 29.67 76.99
N PHE A 141 22.35 28.53 77.27
CA PHE A 141 21.92 27.52 78.26
C PHE A 141 22.60 26.15 77.98
N PRO A 142 22.93 25.37 79.03
CA PRO A 142 23.84 24.24 78.93
C PRO A 142 23.16 22.88 78.71
N LYS A 143 23.88 22.10 77.89
CA LYS A 143 24.15 20.67 77.89
C LYS A 143 23.51 19.82 79.00
N ASP A 144 22.72 18.84 78.56
CA ASP A 144 22.72 17.40 78.89
C ASP A 144 21.86 16.75 77.79
N GLY A 145 22.16 15.66 77.08
CA GLY A 145 23.13 14.59 77.22
C GLY A 145 22.49 13.32 76.65
N VAL A 146 22.33 13.20 75.32
CA VAL A 146 22.01 11.94 74.62
C VAL A 146 22.66 11.97 73.23
N GLY A 147 23.57 11.02 72.98
CA GLY A 147 24.31 10.92 71.73
C GLY A 147 23.50 10.28 70.60
N VAL A 148 23.63 10.82 69.39
CA VAL A 148 23.36 10.09 68.15
C VAL A 148 24.41 10.47 67.09
N VAL A 149 24.92 9.40 66.50
CA VAL A 149 25.93 9.22 65.45
C VAL A 149 25.86 10.23 64.30
N SER A 150 27.01 10.87 64.03
CA SER A 150 27.29 11.63 62.80
C SER A 150 27.85 10.67 61.74
N GLY A 151 27.20 10.61 60.59
CA GLY A 151 27.72 10.00 59.36
C GLY A 151 27.69 11.04 58.25
N VAL A 152 28.85 11.61 57.95
CA VAL A 152 29.08 12.51 56.82
C VAL A 152 29.40 11.62 55.61
N TYR A 153 28.63 11.70 54.53
CA TYR A 153 28.99 11.12 53.24
C TYR A 153 29.51 12.20 52.30
N GLU A 154 30.66 11.90 51.72
CA GLU A 154 31.51 12.66 50.81
C GLU A 154 30.79 12.98 49.49
N PHE A 155 30.76 14.26 49.11
CA PHE A 155 30.10 14.77 47.88
C PHE A 155 31.11 15.00 46.73
N ASP A 156 32.40 14.78 46.96
CA ASP A 156 33.47 15.17 46.04
C ASP A 156 33.76 14.12 44.94
N GLU A 157 33.34 12.86 45.10
CA GLU A 157 33.65 11.78 44.15
C GLU A 157 32.76 11.85 42.88
N LEU A 158 31.53 12.34 43.00
CA LEU A 158 30.58 12.49 41.87
C LEU A 158 30.90 13.67 40.94
N LYS A 159 31.65 14.67 41.43
CA LYS A 159 32.01 15.86 40.64
C LYS A 159 33.17 15.57 39.68
N SER A 160 34.15 14.77 40.14
CA SER A 160 35.30 14.36 39.33
C SER A 160 34.89 13.47 38.14
N GLU A 161 33.91 12.59 38.32
CA GLU A 161 33.44 11.68 37.27
C GLU A 161 32.58 12.38 36.21
N ARG A 162 31.91 13.47 36.58
CA ARG A 162 31.12 14.30 35.66
C ARG A 162 32.02 15.18 34.78
N ASP A 163 33.04 15.80 35.38
CA ASP A 163 33.89 16.75 34.66
C ASP A 163 34.81 16.01 33.66
N ALA A 164 35.28 14.78 33.97
CA ALA A 164 35.99 13.91 33.02
C ALA A 164 35.15 13.48 31.79
N ARG A 165 33.82 13.59 31.88
CA ARG A 165 32.86 13.15 30.86
C ARG A 165 32.53 14.23 29.84
N VAL A 166 32.72 15.50 30.20
CA VAL A 166 32.51 16.67 29.33
C VAL A 166 33.70 16.84 28.38
N ASP A 167 34.92 16.59 28.85
CA ASP A 167 36.14 16.69 28.02
C ASP A 167 36.16 15.63 26.90
N LEU A 168 35.63 14.43 27.15
CA LEU A 168 35.54 13.34 26.17
C LEU A 168 34.54 13.59 25.04
N ILE A 169 33.54 14.45 25.27
CA ILE A 169 32.53 14.81 24.25
C ILE A 169 33.05 15.93 23.34
N MET A 170 33.85 16.86 23.89
CA MET A 170 34.43 17.97 23.14
C MET A 170 35.53 17.53 22.16
N GLU A 171 36.30 16.48 22.48
CA GLU A 171 37.32 15.94 21.55
C GLU A 171 36.70 15.16 20.37
N ALA A 172 35.51 14.58 20.52
CA ALA A 172 34.86 13.80 19.47
C ALA A 172 34.24 14.68 18.35
N GLU A 173 33.87 15.93 18.66
CA GLU A 173 33.27 16.86 17.69
C GLU A 173 34.32 17.63 16.85
N GLY A 174 35.59 17.65 17.28
CA GLY A 174 36.68 18.33 16.57
C GLY A 174 37.31 17.55 15.40
N ALA A 175 36.93 16.28 15.18
CA ALA A 175 37.64 15.38 14.27
C ALA A 175 36.91 15.02 12.96
N SER A 176 35.78 15.67 12.61
CA SER A 176 34.99 15.27 11.42
C SER A 176 34.88 16.29 10.27
N GLU A 177 35.66 17.37 10.29
CA GLU A 177 35.74 18.31 9.17
C GLU A 177 37.11 18.26 8.48
N GLN A 178 37.34 17.27 7.62
CA GLN A 178 38.18 17.39 6.42
C GLN A 178 38.21 16.06 5.65
N GLU A 179 37.49 16.00 4.52
CA GLU A 179 38.00 15.52 3.22
C GLU A 179 36.84 15.55 2.20
N GLY A 180 37.02 16.33 1.13
CA GLY A 180 36.03 16.51 0.06
C GLY A 180 36.25 15.59 -1.13
N SER A 181 35.39 15.73 -2.15
CA SER A 181 35.79 15.80 -3.56
C SER A 181 34.55 15.93 -4.45
N ALA A 182 34.65 16.83 -5.41
CA ALA A 182 33.70 17.10 -6.46
C ALA A 182 33.76 16.03 -7.56
N ASP A 183 32.60 15.53 -8.00
CA ASP A 183 32.25 15.38 -9.42
C ASP A 183 30.74 15.05 -9.55
N GLU A 184 30.16 15.24 -10.74
CA GLU A 184 28.75 15.01 -11.12
C GLU A 184 27.80 16.23 -11.04
N SER A 185 28.06 17.27 -11.86
CA SER A 185 27.13 18.38 -12.11
C SER A 185 26.61 18.48 -13.56
N ALA A 186 26.64 17.39 -14.34
CA ALA A 186 26.22 17.43 -15.75
C ALA A 186 24.78 16.96 -16.04
N ASP A 187 24.17 16.11 -15.19
CA ASP A 187 22.89 15.45 -15.55
C ASP A 187 21.62 16.14 -15.03
N GLN A 188 21.74 17.21 -14.23
CA GLN A 188 20.57 17.91 -13.68
C GLN A 188 20.03 19.04 -14.56
N LEU A 189 20.71 19.41 -15.65
CA LEU A 189 20.33 20.55 -16.49
C LEU A 189 19.43 20.21 -17.70
N LEU A 190 19.06 18.95 -17.92
CA LEU A 190 18.21 18.56 -19.04
C LEU A 190 16.71 18.43 -18.70
N PHE A 191 16.33 18.45 -17.41
CA PHE A 191 14.94 18.21 -17.00
C PHE A 191 14.11 19.50 -16.76
N ALA A 192 14.74 20.68 -16.78
CA ALA A 192 14.08 21.95 -16.42
C ALA A 192 13.37 22.67 -17.58
N ARG A 193 13.25 22.08 -18.78
CA ARG A 193 12.76 22.79 -19.98
C ARG A 193 11.41 22.32 -20.56
N THR A 194 10.69 21.44 -19.88
CA THR A 194 9.43 20.84 -20.39
C THR A 194 8.19 21.12 -19.53
N LEU A 195 8.21 22.15 -18.67
CA LEU A 195 7.08 22.49 -17.79
C LEU A 195 6.62 23.97 -17.87
N THR A 196 6.75 24.62 -19.03
CA THR A 196 6.22 25.98 -19.24
C THR A 196 4.97 26.11 -20.11
N ASP A 197 4.44 25.04 -20.74
CA ASP A 197 3.42 25.24 -21.80
C ASP A 197 2.00 24.71 -21.52
N ILE A 198 1.58 24.48 -20.26
CA ILE A 198 0.16 24.17 -19.99
C ILE A 198 -0.35 24.95 -18.77
N LYS A 199 -0.58 26.25 -18.96
CA LYS A 199 -1.47 27.06 -18.09
C LYS A 199 -2.20 28.12 -18.92
N ALA A 200 -3.30 27.72 -19.55
CA ALA A 200 -4.34 28.65 -20.01
C ALA A 200 -5.69 27.93 -20.16
N SER A 201 -6.55 28.02 -19.14
CA SER A 201 -7.99 28.34 -19.26
C SER A 201 -8.75 28.12 -17.93
N THR A 202 -8.90 29.22 -17.19
CA THR A 202 -10.16 29.81 -16.66
C THR A 202 -11.25 28.98 -15.89
N PRO A 203 -12.14 29.62 -15.10
CA PRO A 203 -12.18 29.43 -13.64
C PRO A 203 -13.57 29.08 -13.07
N LEU A 204 -13.69 28.80 -11.76
CA LEU A 204 -14.98 28.88 -11.05
C LEU A 204 -14.82 29.19 -9.55
N SER A 205 -15.04 30.47 -9.24
CA SER A 205 -15.91 31.05 -8.20
C SER A 205 -16.11 30.35 -6.85
N ARG A 206 -15.36 30.84 -5.85
CA ARG A 206 -15.84 31.63 -4.67
C ARG A 206 -17.31 31.46 -4.24
N ILE A 207 -17.54 30.80 -3.09
CA ILE A 207 -18.51 31.21 -2.05
C ILE A 207 -17.88 30.89 -0.69
N GLY A 208 -17.78 31.88 0.19
CA GLY A 208 -17.38 31.71 1.57
C GLY A 208 -18.58 31.68 2.51
N ALA A 209 -18.38 31.20 3.73
CA ALA A 209 -18.90 31.81 4.95
C ALA A 209 -18.37 31.05 6.18
N THR A 210 -17.92 31.85 7.13
CA THR A 210 -17.49 31.58 8.50
C THR A 210 -18.63 31.05 9.37
N SER A 211 -18.32 30.20 10.37
CA SER A 211 -18.90 30.36 11.72
C SER A 211 -18.20 29.48 12.75
N SER A 212 -17.61 30.13 13.75
CA SER A 212 -17.18 29.56 15.03
C SER A 212 -18.38 29.27 15.91
N TYR A 213 -18.40 28.14 16.60
CA TYR A 213 -19.00 28.07 17.95
C TYR A 213 -18.24 27.04 18.81
N SER A 214 -17.61 27.59 19.85
CA SER A 214 -17.14 26.88 21.04
C SER A 214 -18.32 26.74 21.99
N THR A 215 -18.59 25.54 22.51
CA THR A 215 -19.44 25.37 23.69
C THR A 215 -18.97 24.17 24.49
N LEU A 216 -18.37 24.49 25.64
CA LEU A 216 -18.11 23.61 26.76
C LEU A 216 -19.42 23.09 27.35
N ILE A 217 -19.56 21.77 27.48
CA ILE A 217 -20.55 21.18 28.40
C ILE A 217 -19.82 20.22 29.34
N SER A 218 -19.68 20.71 30.56
CA SER A 218 -19.37 19.97 31.78
C SER A 218 -20.56 19.07 32.12
N SER A 219 -20.30 17.80 32.43
CA SER A 219 -21.28 16.94 33.11
C SER A 219 -20.58 16.05 34.12
N LYS A 220 -20.75 16.45 35.38
CA LYS A 220 -20.51 15.67 36.58
C LYS A 220 -21.47 14.49 36.58
N HIS A 221 -20.97 13.26 36.62
CA HIS A 221 -21.76 12.10 37.03
C HIS A 221 -21.23 11.54 38.35
N GLN A 222 -22.15 11.50 39.29
CA GLN A 222 -22.03 11.07 40.67
C GLN A 222 -21.98 9.53 40.71
N VAL A 223 -20.93 8.99 41.32
CA VAL A 223 -20.69 7.55 41.51
C VAL A 223 -21.50 7.05 42.70
N VAL A 224 -22.32 6.02 42.48
CA VAL A 224 -22.99 5.24 43.53
C VAL A 224 -22.07 4.11 43.95
N LEU A 225 -21.60 4.16 45.20
CA LEU A 225 -20.81 3.10 45.84
C LEU A 225 -21.75 2.02 46.41
N SER A 226 -21.57 0.77 45.99
CA SER A 226 -22.12 -0.40 46.68
C SER A 226 -20.97 -1.25 47.22
N GLY A 227 -21.05 -1.59 48.50
CA GLY A 227 -19.96 -2.15 49.29
C GLY A 227 -19.66 -3.62 49.00
N ARG A 228 -18.38 -3.98 49.13
CA ARG A 228 -17.92 -5.36 49.35
C ARG A 228 -16.77 -5.41 50.36
N ARG A 229 -16.81 -6.50 51.14
CA ARG A 229 -16.08 -6.86 52.36
C ARG A 229 -14.55 -6.95 52.19
N PRO A 230 -13.79 -6.81 53.29
CA PRO A 230 -12.32 -6.83 53.26
C PRO A 230 -11.75 -8.24 53.02
N ARG A 231 -10.75 -8.34 52.14
CA ARG A 231 -9.85 -9.50 52.01
C ARG A 231 -8.55 -9.22 52.74
N LEU A 232 -8.09 -10.23 53.46
CA LEU A 232 -6.85 -10.27 54.24
C LEU A 232 -5.62 -10.10 53.32
N LEU A 233 -4.72 -9.21 53.74
CA LEU A 233 -3.45 -8.88 53.10
C LEU A 233 -2.45 -10.04 53.25
N SER A 234 -1.79 -10.40 52.15
CA SER A 234 -0.59 -11.26 52.16
C SER A 234 0.69 -10.39 52.11
N PRO A 235 1.85 -10.89 52.57
CA PRO A 235 3.06 -10.10 52.72
C PRO A 235 3.69 -9.74 51.37
N ILE A 236 4.13 -8.48 51.26
CA ILE A 236 4.83 -7.90 50.10
C ILE A 236 6.27 -8.44 50.08
N VAL A 237 6.66 -9.07 48.97
CA VAL A 237 8.05 -9.44 48.65
C VAL A 237 8.67 -8.28 47.87
N PRO A 238 9.83 -7.72 48.27
CA PRO A 238 10.48 -6.64 47.53
C PRO A 238 11.03 -7.16 46.20
N SER A 239 10.66 -6.48 45.11
CA SER A 239 11.18 -6.76 43.77
C SER A 239 12.60 -6.19 43.62
N PRO A 240 13.49 -6.84 42.84
CA PRO A 240 14.85 -6.39 42.64
C PRO A 240 14.91 -5.10 41.81
N PRO A 241 15.99 -4.30 41.95
CA PRO A 241 16.13 -3.01 41.27
C PRO A 241 16.18 -3.18 39.76
N HIS A 242 15.29 -2.46 39.06
CA HIS A 242 15.29 -2.34 37.61
C HIS A 242 16.56 -1.60 37.16
N GLU A 243 17.53 -2.35 36.62
CA GLU A 243 18.58 -1.77 35.78
C GLU A 243 17.92 -1.15 34.53
N HIS A 244 17.81 0.18 34.54
CA HIS A 244 17.49 0.98 33.37
C HIS A 244 18.69 0.97 32.41
N VAL A 245 18.82 -0.12 31.66
CA VAL A 245 19.65 -0.15 30.45
C VAL A 245 18.98 0.78 29.44
N PHE A 246 19.49 1.99 29.32
CA PHE A 246 19.22 2.89 28.19
C PHE A 246 19.66 2.18 26.91
N ARG A 247 18.71 1.47 26.29
CA ARG A 247 18.87 0.81 25.01
C ARG A 247 19.04 1.90 23.95
N ILE A 248 20.28 2.22 23.65
CA ILE A 248 20.73 2.97 22.46
C ILE A 248 19.92 2.45 21.28
N HIS A 249 19.42 3.36 20.43
CA HIS A 249 18.73 3.02 19.18
C HIS A 249 19.58 2.04 18.38
N THR A 250 19.34 0.75 18.55
CA THR A 250 19.99 -0.30 17.78
C THR A 250 19.55 -0.04 16.35
N MET A 251 20.49 0.41 15.52
CA MET A 251 20.28 0.51 14.08
C MET A 251 19.62 -0.79 13.63
N SER A 252 18.38 -0.68 13.13
CA SER A 252 17.61 -1.84 12.69
C SER A 252 18.46 -2.68 11.75
N ASP A 253 18.40 -4.00 11.92
CA ASP A 253 19.18 -4.95 11.14
C ASP A 253 19.02 -4.65 9.64
N PRO A 254 20.11 -4.48 8.86
CA PRO A 254 19.99 -4.17 7.44
C PRO A 254 19.13 -5.17 6.64
N TRP A 255 19.03 -6.43 7.11
CA TRP A 255 18.18 -7.46 6.50
C TRP A 255 16.68 -7.28 6.79
N ASP A 256 16.30 -6.45 7.77
CA ASP A 256 14.88 -6.12 8.04
C ASP A 256 14.31 -5.14 6.99
N CYS A 257 15.07 -4.75 5.96
CA CYS A 257 14.60 -3.76 4.99
C CYS A 257 13.31 -4.19 4.28
N LEU A 258 13.13 -5.47 3.94
CA LEU A 258 11.91 -5.96 3.28
C LEU A 258 10.72 -5.92 4.24
N TYR A 259 10.88 -6.47 5.45
CA TYR A 259 9.90 -6.35 6.53
C TYR A 259 9.48 -4.89 6.79
N ARG A 260 10.46 -3.98 6.89
CA ARG A 260 10.20 -2.54 7.09
C ARG A 260 9.50 -1.89 5.90
N GLY A 261 9.74 -2.37 4.69
CA GLY A 261 9.03 -1.93 3.49
C GLY A 261 7.56 -2.35 3.49
N MET A 262 7.27 -3.58 3.96
CA MET A 262 5.90 -4.11 4.05
C MET A 262 5.09 -3.52 5.21
N LEU A 263 5.75 -3.27 6.35
CA LEU A 263 5.10 -2.93 7.60
C LEU A 263 4.11 -1.74 7.52
N PRO A 264 4.39 -0.63 6.81
CA PRO A 264 3.43 0.46 6.66
C PRO A 264 2.13 0.06 5.95
N PHE A 265 2.21 -0.83 4.95
CA PHE A 265 1.03 -1.36 4.25
C PHE A 265 0.22 -2.26 5.19
N HIS A 266 0.88 -3.17 5.89
CA HIS A 266 0.21 -4.08 6.82
C HIS A 266 -0.44 -3.33 7.99
N GLN A 267 0.22 -2.29 8.51
CA GLN A 267 -0.34 -1.41 9.53
C GLN A 267 -1.56 -0.65 9.01
N HIS A 268 -1.49 -0.17 7.76
CA HIS A 268 -2.63 0.47 7.10
C HIS A 268 -3.83 -0.49 7.01
N PHE A 269 -3.63 -1.75 6.61
CA PHE A 269 -4.71 -2.74 6.51
C PHE A 269 -5.33 -3.06 7.86
N ARG A 270 -4.52 -3.26 8.91
CA ARG A 270 -5.02 -3.45 10.29
C ARG A 270 -5.87 -2.27 10.75
N HIS A 271 -5.38 -1.06 10.52
CA HIS A 271 -6.09 0.16 10.89
C HIS A 271 -7.40 0.32 10.11
N ALA A 272 -7.40 0.14 8.79
CA ALA A 272 -8.60 0.20 7.96
C ALA A 272 -9.66 -0.82 8.41
N THR A 273 -9.23 -2.05 8.71
CA THR A 273 -10.08 -3.12 9.22
C THR A 273 -10.70 -2.78 10.58
N ALA A 274 -9.93 -2.18 11.49
CA ALA A 274 -10.42 -1.71 12.78
C ALA A 274 -11.43 -0.56 12.64
N GLN A 275 -11.19 0.37 11.71
CA GLN A 275 -12.11 1.47 11.40
C GLN A 275 -13.42 0.95 10.81
N ILE A 276 -13.35 0.01 9.85
CA ILE A 276 -14.53 -0.67 9.27
C ILE A 276 -15.35 -1.34 10.39
N SER A 277 -14.70 -2.07 11.29
CA SER A 277 -15.36 -2.72 12.43
C SER A 277 -16.07 -1.69 13.33
N THR A 278 -15.43 -0.54 13.58
CA THR A 278 -16.01 0.55 14.36
C THR A 278 -17.25 1.15 13.69
N LEU A 279 -17.20 1.39 12.38
CA LEU A 279 -18.35 1.90 11.61
C LEU A 279 -19.50 0.90 11.56
N LEU A 280 -19.20 -0.40 11.45
CA LEU A 280 -20.21 -1.45 11.54
C LEU A 280 -20.93 -1.42 12.89
N LEU A 281 -20.20 -1.33 14.00
CA LEU A 281 -20.84 -1.22 15.32
C LEU A 281 -21.79 -0.02 15.41
N GLN A 282 -21.46 1.09 14.75
CA GLN A 282 -22.33 2.27 14.70
C GLN A 282 -23.58 2.09 13.82
N LEU A 283 -23.52 1.21 12.82
CA LEU A 283 -24.64 0.83 11.95
C LEU A 283 -25.48 -0.32 12.51
N SER A 284 -25.07 -0.92 13.62
CA SER A 284 -25.82 -1.98 14.29
C SER A 284 -27.31 -1.59 14.49
N PRO A 285 -28.26 -2.52 14.32
CA PRO A 285 -29.68 -2.27 14.58
C PRO A 285 -29.97 -1.75 16.00
N THR A 286 -29.11 -2.09 16.97
CA THR A 286 -29.24 -1.67 18.38
C THR A 286 -28.59 -0.31 18.68
N SER A 287 -27.90 0.29 17.71
CA SER A 287 -27.20 1.57 17.87
C SER A 287 -28.20 2.73 17.91
N PRO A 288 -27.98 3.77 18.75
CA PRO A 288 -28.84 4.95 18.80
C PRO A 288 -28.94 5.66 17.44
N PRO A 289 -30.01 6.45 17.20
CA PRO A 289 -30.23 7.11 15.92
C PRO A 289 -29.11 8.12 15.62
N LYS A 290 -28.18 7.68 14.79
CA LYS A 290 -27.10 8.47 14.18
C LYS A 290 -27.43 8.69 12.69
N PRO A 291 -26.73 9.59 11.97
CA PRO A 291 -26.88 9.72 10.52
C PRO A 291 -26.36 8.48 9.79
N LYS A 292 -27.15 7.39 9.79
CA LYS A 292 -26.79 6.06 9.27
C LYS A 292 -26.33 6.11 7.81
N LEU A 293 -26.93 6.97 7.00
CA LEU A 293 -26.56 7.12 5.58
C LEU A 293 -25.11 7.61 5.39
N GLN A 294 -24.67 8.59 6.18
CA GLN A 294 -23.31 9.11 6.10
C GLN A 294 -22.31 8.05 6.58
N ILE A 295 -22.63 7.36 7.68
CA ILE A 295 -21.80 6.29 8.23
C ILE A 295 -21.66 5.14 7.23
N LEU A 296 -22.76 4.73 6.58
CA LEU A 296 -22.75 3.71 5.53
C LEU A 296 -21.93 4.15 4.32
N THR A 297 -22.07 5.40 3.87
CA THR A 297 -21.27 5.92 2.74
C THR A 297 -19.78 5.86 3.06
N ASN A 298 -19.38 6.26 4.27
CA ASN A 298 -17.99 6.17 4.72
C ASN A 298 -17.51 4.71 4.81
N LEU A 299 -18.35 3.81 5.32
CA LEU A 299 -18.05 2.38 5.39
C LEU A 299 -17.79 1.79 3.99
N LEU A 300 -18.67 2.05 3.03
CA LEU A 300 -18.55 1.55 1.65
C LEU A 300 -17.27 2.08 0.98
N TYR A 301 -16.97 3.36 1.17
CA TYR A 301 -15.73 3.96 0.67
C TYR A 301 -14.48 3.29 1.26
N LEU A 302 -14.43 3.12 2.59
CA LEU A 302 -13.28 2.47 3.25
C LEU A 302 -13.14 1.01 2.84
N CYS A 303 -14.25 0.26 2.73
CA CYS A 303 -14.20 -1.13 2.25
C CYS A 303 -13.67 -1.21 0.82
N SER A 304 -14.15 -0.35 -0.08
CA SER A 304 -13.70 -0.33 -1.47
C SER A 304 -12.21 0.03 -1.58
N SER A 305 -11.76 1.02 -0.82
CA SER A 305 -10.34 1.41 -0.76
C SER A 305 -9.47 0.28 -0.21
N LEU A 306 -9.93 -0.43 0.83
CA LEU A 306 -9.22 -1.57 1.41
C LEU A 306 -9.09 -2.71 0.41
N CYS A 307 -10.19 -3.08 -0.27
CA CYS A 307 -10.18 -4.16 -1.27
C CYS A 307 -9.20 -3.86 -2.39
N SER A 308 -9.26 -2.66 -2.98
CA SER A 308 -8.35 -2.27 -4.06
C SER A 308 -6.88 -2.23 -3.61
N SER A 309 -6.60 -1.84 -2.37
CA SER A 309 -5.24 -1.75 -1.85
C SER A 309 -4.66 -3.14 -1.55
N LEU A 310 -5.45 -4.05 -0.96
CA LEU A 310 -5.04 -5.43 -0.72
C LEU A 310 -4.81 -6.20 -2.01
N GLU A 311 -5.73 -6.07 -2.99
CA GLU A 311 -5.58 -6.67 -4.31
C GLU A 311 -4.25 -6.26 -4.98
N THR A 312 -3.96 -4.96 -4.98
CA THR A 312 -2.74 -4.44 -5.59
C THR A 312 -1.49 -4.91 -4.85
N HIS A 313 -1.52 -4.92 -3.52
CA HIS A 313 -0.41 -5.32 -2.67
C HIS A 313 -0.05 -6.80 -2.87
N HIS A 314 -1.02 -7.70 -2.76
CA HIS A 314 -0.78 -9.14 -2.96
C HIS A 314 -0.41 -9.45 -4.41
N ALA A 315 -0.97 -8.73 -5.39
CA ALA A 315 -0.56 -8.91 -6.79
C ALA A 315 0.92 -8.55 -7.02
N ILE A 316 1.46 -7.57 -6.30
CA ILE A 316 2.89 -7.25 -6.34
C ILE A 316 3.70 -8.38 -5.69
N GLU A 317 3.28 -8.86 -4.53
CA GLU A 317 3.95 -9.95 -3.82
C GLU A 317 4.04 -11.21 -4.65
N GLU A 318 2.90 -11.69 -5.14
CA GLU A 318 2.81 -12.92 -5.94
C GLU A 318 3.64 -12.84 -7.21
N ARG A 319 3.68 -11.68 -7.86
CA ARG A 319 4.35 -11.51 -9.16
C ARG A 319 5.85 -11.27 -9.02
N PHE A 320 6.30 -10.58 -7.99
CA PHE A 320 7.68 -10.07 -7.93
C PHE A 320 8.45 -10.52 -6.68
N ILE A 321 7.79 -10.61 -5.52
CA ILE A 321 8.46 -10.86 -4.23
C ILE A 321 8.54 -12.37 -3.95
N PHE A 322 7.39 -13.05 -3.95
CA PHE A 322 7.28 -14.47 -3.61
C PHE A 322 8.12 -15.38 -4.51
N PRO A 323 8.20 -15.19 -5.84
CA PRO A 323 9.05 -16.03 -6.68
C PRO A 323 10.54 -15.97 -6.30
N THR A 324 10.99 -14.83 -5.78
CA THR A 324 12.37 -14.67 -5.31
C THR A 324 12.55 -15.28 -3.93
N LEU A 325 11.63 -15.04 -3.00
CA LEU A 325 11.67 -15.61 -1.65
C LEU A 325 11.58 -17.15 -1.69
N ALA A 326 10.73 -17.70 -2.54
CA ALA A 326 10.50 -19.14 -2.71
C ALA A 326 11.76 -19.96 -3.00
N LYS A 327 12.82 -19.33 -3.56
CA LYS A 327 14.09 -20.01 -3.85
C LYS A 327 14.79 -20.52 -2.58
N LYS A 328 14.61 -19.84 -1.45
CA LYS A 328 15.28 -20.17 -0.17
C LYS A 328 14.30 -20.28 1.01
N LEU A 329 13.05 -19.81 0.86
CA LEU A 329 11.97 -19.92 1.85
C LEU A 329 10.76 -20.63 1.21
N PRO A 330 10.68 -21.97 1.31
CA PRO A 330 9.65 -22.77 0.63
C PRO A 330 8.20 -22.41 1.01
N GLN A 331 7.97 -21.76 2.15
CA GLN A 331 6.64 -21.27 2.53
C GLN A 331 6.10 -20.17 1.60
N PHE A 332 6.93 -19.60 0.72
CA PHE A 332 6.52 -18.68 -0.35
C PHE A 332 6.43 -19.35 -1.74
N ALA A 333 6.71 -20.65 -1.83
CA ALA A 333 6.63 -21.38 -3.10
C ALA A 333 5.19 -21.49 -3.63
N HIS A 334 5.05 -21.90 -4.88
CA HIS A 334 3.73 -22.16 -5.45
C HIS A 334 3.01 -23.26 -4.65
N SER A 335 1.71 -23.05 -4.37
CA SER A 335 0.90 -23.96 -3.53
C SER A 335 1.36 -24.11 -2.07
N SER A 336 2.23 -23.21 -1.61
CA SER A 336 2.58 -23.06 -0.20
C SER A 336 1.40 -22.58 0.66
N GLN A 337 1.64 -22.44 1.96
CA GLN A 337 0.69 -21.85 2.89
C GLN A 337 0.32 -20.41 2.48
N HIS A 338 1.30 -19.51 2.27
CA HIS A 338 1.03 -18.12 1.93
C HIS A 338 0.25 -17.96 0.61
N THR A 339 0.59 -18.73 -0.42
CA THR A 339 -0.15 -18.67 -1.69
C THR A 339 -1.59 -19.20 -1.58
N LYS A 340 -1.85 -20.16 -0.68
CA LYS A 340 -3.22 -20.61 -0.36
C LYS A 340 -3.99 -19.56 0.45
N GLU A 341 -3.33 -18.89 1.39
CA GLU A 341 -3.90 -17.78 2.14
C GLU A 341 -4.30 -16.62 1.21
N HIS A 342 -3.45 -16.27 0.23
CA HIS A 342 -3.77 -15.28 -0.81
C HIS A 342 -5.02 -15.69 -1.60
N ALA A 343 -5.11 -16.95 -2.05
CA ALA A 343 -6.28 -17.41 -2.79
C ALA A 343 -7.58 -17.30 -1.97
N GLN A 344 -7.53 -17.62 -0.67
CA GLN A 344 -8.68 -17.45 0.23
C GLN A 344 -9.02 -15.96 0.42
N MET A 345 -8.00 -15.12 0.56
CA MET A 345 -8.15 -13.69 0.74
C MET A 345 -8.73 -13.00 -0.51
N HIS A 346 -8.24 -13.34 -1.71
CA HIS A 346 -8.81 -12.88 -2.99
C HIS A 346 -10.28 -13.26 -3.12
N SER A 347 -10.66 -14.48 -2.73
CA SER A 347 -12.07 -14.89 -2.72
C SER A 347 -12.91 -14.08 -1.73
N ALA A 348 -12.40 -13.81 -0.52
CA ALA A 348 -13.09 -12.96 0.46
C ALA A 348 -13.22 -11.51 -0.03
N LEU A 349 -12.18 -10.96 -0.67
CA LEU A 349 -12.17 -9.63 -1.26
C LEU A 349 -13.19 -9.50 -2.39
N GLU A 350 -13.25 -10.46 -3.31
CA GLU A 350 -14.20 -10.46 -4.42
C GLU A 350 -15.65 -10.46 -3.91
N ASN A 351 -15.95 -11.28 -2.90
CA ASN A 351 -17.28 -11.34 -2.29
C ASN A 351 -17.66 -10.02 -1.59
N LEU A 352 -16.73 -9.42 -0.85
CA LEU A 352 -16.94 -8.13 -0.20
C LEU A 352 -17.12 -7.02 -1.24
N GLU A 353 -16.25 -6.96 -2.26
CA GLU A 353 -16.28 -5.95 -3.33
C GLU A 353 -17.58 -6.01 -4.13
N HIS A 354 -18.02 -7.23 -4.49
CA HIS A 354 -19.29 -7.42 -5.18
C HIS A 354 -20.46 -6.87 -4.35
N TYR A 355 -20.49 -7.17 -3.06
CA TYR A 355 -21.56 -6.69 -2.18
C TYR A 355 -21.55 -5.17 -2.02
N ILE A 356 -20.39 -4.55 -1.74
CA ILE A 356 -20.32 -3.08 -1.61
C ILE A 356 -20.66 -2.36 -2.91
N ALA A 357 -20.29 -2.92 -4.06
CA ALA A 357 -20.63 -2.37 -5.37
C ALA A 357 -22.15 -2.39 -5.60
N GLN A 358 -22.81 -3.48 -5.19
CA GLN A 358 -24.26 -3.59 -5.26
C GLN A 358 -24.96 -2.58 -4.34
N VAL A 359 -24.59 -2.52 -3.06
CA VAL A 359 -25.14 -1.54 -2.10
C VAL A 359 -24.93 -0.11 -2.61
N SER A 360 -23.73 0.22 -3.10
CA SER A 360 -23.42 1.54 -3.65
C SER A 360 -24.27 1.89 -4.87
N LYS A 361 -24.54 0.93 -5.75
CA LYS A 361 -25.40 1.11 -6.92
C LYS A 361 -26.84 1.37 -6.51
N ASP A 362 -27.36 0.58 -5.57
CA ASP A 362 -28.73 0.73 -5.09
C ASP A 362 -28.94 2.07 -4.35
N LEU A 363 -27.96 2.53 -3.56
CA LEU A 363 -27.98 3.86 -2.95
C LEU A 363 -28.04 4.99 -4.00
N ARG A 364 -27.25 4.89 -5.08
CA ARG A 364 -27.25 5.91 -6.16
C ARG A 364 -28.52 5.90 -7.00
N SER A 365 -29.23 4.79 -7.06
CA SER A 365 -30.43 4.65 -7.89
C SER A 365 -31.64 5.45 -7.39
N GLY A 366 -31.52 6.15 -6.25
CA GLY A 366 -32.59 6.98 -5.69
C GLY A 366 -33.77 6.18 -5.14
N LYS A 367 -33.63 4.85 -5.02
CA LYS A 367 -34.62 3.95 -4.39
C LYS A 367 -34.85 4.26 -2.91
N ILE A 368 -33.88 4.93 -2.25
CA ILE A 368 -33.96 5.30 -0.84
C ILE A 368 -34.20 6.80 -0.76
N LYS A 369 -35.33 7.19 -0.18
CA LYS A 369 -35.64 8.59 0.15
C LYS A 369 -35.58 8.86 1.66
N LYS A 370 -35.66 7.82 2.48
CA LYS A 370 -35.68 7.94 3.94
C LYS A 370 -34.75 6.95 4.62
N ALA A 371 -34.32 7.24 5.85
CA ALA A 371 -33.40 6.41 6.60
C ALA A 371 -33.98 5.04 6.98
N GLU A 372 -35.31 4.93 7.07
CA GLU A 372 -36.01 3.68 7.40
C GLU A 372 -36.01 2.67 6.24
N GLU A 373 -35.70 3.11 5.02
CA GLU A 373 -35.61 2.25 3.83
C GLU A 373 -34.20 1.65 3.67
N LEU A 374 -33.24 2.02 4.55
CA LEU A 374 -31.85 1.58 4.46
C LEU A 374 -31.70 0.06 4.57
N ASP A 375 -32.50 -0.57 5.42
CA ASP A 375 -32.48 -2.02 5.66
C ASP A 375 -32.93 -2.82 4.41
N GLN A 376 -33.51 -2.16 3.40
CA GLN A 376 -33.87 -2.80 2.12
C GLN A 376 -32.68 -2.91 1.16
N VAL A 377 -31.64 -2.09 1.36
CA VAL A 377 -30.46 -2.02 0.48
C VAL A 377 -29.20 -2.50 1.17
N PHE A 378 -29.11 -2.33 2.49
CA PHE A 378 -27.97 -2.72 3.30
C PHE A 378 -28.38 -3.77 4.33
N ASP A 379 -27.93 -5.00 4.12
CA ASP A 379 -27.98 -6.07 5.10
C ASP A 379 -26.74 -6.00 6.01
N TYR A 380 -26.98 -5.60 7.26
CA TYR A 380 -25.96 -5.49 8.30
C TYR A 380 -25.29 -6.84 8.60
N ALA A 381 -26.08 -7.90 8.77
CA ALA A 381 -25.57 -9.22 9.15
C ALA A 381 -24.68 -9.79 8.04
N LYS A 382 -25.08 -9.61 6.78
CA LYS A 382 -24.27 -9.99 5.62
C LYS A 382 -22.97 -9.20 5.55
N MET A 383 -23.00 -7.88 5.75
CA MET A 383 -21.79 -7.06 5.74
C MET A 383 -20.81 -7.47 6.84
N THR A 384 -21.31 -7.67 8.07
CA THR A 384 -20.49 -8.12 9.19
C THR A 384 -19.86 -9.47 8.89
N LYS A 385 -20.62 -10.43 8.34
CA LYS A 385 -20.09 -11.74 7.96
C LYS A 385 -18.94 -11.62 6.95
N LEU A 386 -19.12 -10.84 5.88
CA LEU A 386 -18.08 -10.66 4.85
C LEU A 386 -16.81 -10.01 5.42
N VAL A 387 -16.96 -9.01 6.29
CA VAL A 387 -15.81 -8.34 6.93
C VAL A 387 -15.10 -9.29 7.90
N GLU A 388 -15.81 -10.10 8.68
CA GLU A 388 -15.19 -11.09 9.57
C GLU A 388 -14.52 -12.23 8.80
N GLU A 389 -15.10 -12.69 7.69
CA GLU A 389 -14.46 -13.66 6.80
C GLU A 389 -13.12 -13.13 6.27
N LEU A 390 -13.08 -11.90 5.75
CA LEU A 390 -11.83 -11.26 5.32
C LEU A 390 -10.82 -11.16 6.48
N LYS A 391 -11.25 -10.67 7.64
CA LYS A 391 -10.39 -10.52 8.84
C LYS A 391 -9.76 -11.83 9.28
N SER A 392 -10.54 -12.90 9.27
CA SER A 392 -10.11 -14.22 9.75
C SER A 392 -8.95 -14.80 8.94
N VAL A 393 -8.82 -14.40 7.69
CA VAL A 393 -7.72 -14.79 6.80
C VAL A 393 -6.61 -13.72 6.79
N LEU A 394 -6.98 -12.45 6.64
CA LEU A 394 -6.05 -11.33 6.49
C LEU A 394 -5.13 -11.17 7.70
N LEU A 395 -5.67 -11.08 8.92
CA LEU A 395 -4.86 -10.68 10.08
C LEU A 395 -3.79 -11.72 10.44
N PRO A 396 -4.11 -13.03 10.50
CA PRO A 396 -3.08 -14.06 10.72
C PRO A 396 -2.06 -14.12 9.58
N HIS A 397 -2.50 -13.89 8.34
CA HIS A 397 -1.61 -13.86 7.18
C HIS A 397 -0.55 -12.76 7.29
N LEU A 398 -0.96 -11.51 7.60
CA LEU A 398 -0.04 -10.39 7.79
C LEU A 398 1.01 -10.68 8.88
N GLU A 399 0.60 -11.32 9.97
CA GLU A 399 1.52 -11.69 11.07
C GLU A 399 2.50 -12.78 10.65
N ALA A 400 2.02 -13.83 9.96
CA ALA A 400 2.84 -14.94 9.51
C ALA A 400 3.87 -14.50 8.45
N GLU A 401 3.46 -13.63 7.53
CA GLU A 401 4.35 -13.05 6.54
C GLU A 401 5.39 -12.13 7.22
N GLU A 402 4.96 -11.20 8.08
CA GLU A 402 5.86 -10.31 8.82
C GLU A 402 6.92 -11.09 9.60
N ALA A 403 6.54 -12.18 10.26
CA ALA A 403 7.47 -13.05 10.98
C ALA A 403 8.48 -13.71 10.03
N SER A 404 8.03 -14.15 8.86
CA SER A 404 8.88 -14.80 7.84
C SER A 404 9.85 -13.83 7.16
N LEU A 405 9.52 -12.54 7.11
CA LEU A 405 10.34 -11.49 6.48
C LEU A 405 11.38 -10.85 7.42
N ARG A 406 11.44 -11.25 8.70
CA ARG A 406 12.41 -10.71 9.66
C ARG A 406 13.84 -11.14 9.34
N ALA A 407 14.79 -10.28 9.69
CA ALA A 407 16.22 -10.49 9.47
C ALA A 407 16.74 -11.86 9.93
N PRO A 408 16.40 -12.40 11.13
CA PRO A 408 16.90 -13.71 11.55
C PRO A 408 16.46 -14.85 10.62
N VAL A 409 15.21 -14.82 10.13
CA VAL A 409 14.66 -15.85 9.24
C VAL A 409 15.31 -15.77 7.88
N VAL A 410 15.39 -14.56 7.32
CA VAL A 410 15.97 -14.30 6.01
C VAL A 410 17.47 -14.63 5.98
N LYS A 411 18.21 -14.33 7.05
CA LYS A 411 19.62 -14.71 7.20
C LYS A 411 19.79 -16.22 7.32
N ALA A 412 18.97 -16.89 8.14
CA ALA A 412 19.03 -18.33 8.33
C ALA A 412 18.73 -19.10 7.03
N ALA A 413 17.88 -18.54 6.16
CA ALA A 413 17.61 -19.07 4.83
C ALA A 413 18.77 -18.83 3.82
N GLY A 414 19.82 -18.10 4.21
CA GLY A 414 21.00 -17.87 3.38
C GLY A 414 20.83 -16.80 2.31
N PHE A 415 19.96 -15.80 2.53
CA PHE A 415 19.88 -14.63 1.65
C PHE A 415 21.04 -13.65 1.88
N GLU A 416 21.63 -13.19 0.78
CA GLU A 416 22.56 -12.08 0.78
C GLU A 416 21.80 -10.75 0.92
N LEU A 417 22.42 -9.75 1.55
CA LEU A 417 21.80 -8.43 1.73
C LEU A 417 21.40 -7.77 0.41
N GLY A 418 22.20 -7.97 -0.64
CA GLY A 418 21.93 -7.45 -1.98
C GLY A 418 20.64 -8.03 -2.58
N GLU A 419 20.40 -9.33 -2.40
CA GLU A 419 19.19 -10.00 -2.89
C GLU A 419 17.93 -9.38 -2.28
N ILE A 420 17.94 -9.14 -0.96
CA ILE A 420 16.79 -8.58 -0.24
C ILE A 420 16.59 -7.10 -0.55
N LYS A 421 17.66 -6.31 -0.62
CA LYS A 421 17.56 -4.89 -0.97
C LYS A 421 16.99 -4.67 -2.37
N ASN A 422 17.27 -5.58 -3.30
CA ASN A 422 16.77 -5.49 -4.67
C ASN A 422 15.27 -5.79 -4.79
N LEU A 423 14.63 -6.41 -3.78
CA LEU A 423 13.18 -6.65 -3.77
C LEU A 423 12.34 -5.40 -3.47
N ILE A 424 12.96 -4.34 -2.95
CA ILE A 424 12.29 -3.11 -2.49
C ILE A 424 12.51 -1.95 -3.47
N ARG A 425 13.44 -2.09 -4.43
CA ARG A 425 13.79 -1.08 -5.42
C ARG A 425 12.92 -1.20 -6.65
#